data_AF-A0A0F5PDZ2-F1
#
_entry.id   AF-A0A0F5PDZ2-F1
#
_cell.length_a   1.000
_cell.length_b   1.000
_cell.length_c   1.000
_cell.angle_alpha   90.00
_cell.angle_beta   90.00
_cell.angle_gamma   90.00
#
_symmetry.space_group_name_H-M   'P 1'
#
loop_
_entity.id
_entity.type
_entity.pdbx_description
1 polymer ?
#
loop_
_entity_poly.entity_id
_entity_poly.type
_entity_poly.pdbx_seq_one_letter_code
_entity_poly.pdbx_strand_id
1 'polypeptide(L)'
;MSALYRPSNGSEGRDFMNRWCGVCERDRAFREGEGDSCEIAAMTMAVSVDDPAYPREWRQDGPNGPRCTAYEGDAHLDPSAVVARLL
;
A
#
# COMPACT_ATOMS: atom_id res chain seq x y z
N MET A 1 0.71 8.56 17.57
CA MET A 1 0.04 7.51 16.77
C MET A 1 -0.01 8.01 15.34
N SER A 2 0.57 7.30 14.38
CA SER A 2 0.46 7.72 12.98
C SER A 2 -0.89 7.23 12.41
N ALA A 3 -1.54 8.07 11.60
CA ALA A 3 -2.86 7.82 11.05
C ALA A 3 -2.81 6.79 9.91
N LEU A 4 -3.85 5.94 9.86
CA LEU A 4 -4.11 5.09 8.70
C LEU A 4 -4.40 5.97 7.49
N TYR A 5 -3.94 5.53 6.33
CA TYR A 5 -4.20 6.25 5.08
C TYR A 5 -5.43 5.67 4.37
N ARG A 6 -6.36 6.55 4.02
CA ARG A 6 -7.46 6.31 3.10
C ARG A 6 -7.47 7.44 2.07
N PRO A 7 -7.46 7.14 0.75
CA PRO A 7 -7.58 8.16 -0.27
C PRO A 7 -8.89 8.95 -0.14
N SER A 8 -8.84 10.26 -0.36
CA SER A 8 -10.00 11.15 -0.32
C SER A 8 -10.93 10.96 -1.52
N ASN A 9 -10.40 10.47 -2.64
CA ASN A 9 -11.13 10.26 -3.89
C ASN A 9 -10.46 9.21 -4.78
N GLY A 10 -11.14 8.85 -5.88
CA GLY A 10 -10.66 7.82 -6.81
C GLY A 10 -9.36 8.18 -7.55
N SER A 11 -9.11 9.47 -7.82
CA SER A 11 -7.86 9.90 -8.47
C SER A 11 -6.68 9.70 -7.53
N GLU A 12 -6.79 10.17 -6.28
CA GLU A 12 -5.76 9.98 -5.26
C GLU A 12 -5.53 8.48 -4.99
N GLY A 13 -6.61 7.68 -4.95
CA GLY A 13 -6.50 6.24 -4.77
C GLY A 13 -5.77 5.57 -5.92
N ARG A 14 -6.03 5.98 -7.17
CA ARG A 14 -5.30 5.48 -8.33
C ARG A 14 -3.83 5.89 -8.30
N ASP A 15 -3.52 7.12 -7.93
CA ASP A 15 -2.14 7.59 -7.84
C ASP A 15 -1.34 6.81 -6.79
N PHE A 16 -1.94 6.58 -5.61
CA PHE A 16 -1.34 5.76 -4.57
C PHE A 16 -1.11 4.32 -5.05
N MET A 17 -2.13 3.67 -5.61
CA MET A 17 -2.00 2.30 -6.08
C MET A 17 -1.01 2.17 -7.24
N ASN A 18 -0.98 3.11 -8.18
CA ASN A 18 0.02 3.11 -9.26
C ASN A 18 1.44 3.26 -8.71
N ARG A 19 1.63 4.13 -7.72
CA ARG A 19 2.93 4.35 -7.08
C ARG A 19 3.40 3.13 -6.31
N TRP A 20 2.51 2.43 -5.60
CA TRP A 20 2.86 1.33 -4.71
C TRP A 20 2.55 -0.04 -5.30
N CYS A 21 1.27 -0.38 -5.46
CA CYS A 21 0.80 -1.69 -5.92
C CYS A 21 1.21 -1.99 -7.37
N GLY A 22 1.23 -0.97 -8.23
CA GLY A 22 1.56 -1.08 -9.66
C GLY A 22 2.95 -1.66 -9.95
N VAL A 23 3.85 -1.61 -8.97
CA VAL A 23 5.23 -2.11 -9.07
C VAL A 23 5.62 -3.01 -7.89
N CYS A 24 4.66 -3.40 -7.04
CA CYS A 24 4.89 -4.28 -5.90
C CYS A 24 4.90 -5.75 -6.34
N GLU A 25 5.84 -6.55 -5.83
CA GLU A 25 5.90 -8.00 -6.08
C GLU A 25 4.70 -8.73 -5.51
N ARG A 26 4.15 -8.28 -4.36
CA ARG A 26 2.95 -8.88 -3.75
C ARG A 26 1.70 -8.77 -4.63
N ASP A 27 1.66 -7.82 -5.56
CA ASP A 27 0.53 -7.61 -6.47
C ASP A 27 0.85 -8.11 -7.89
N ARG A 28 2.03 -8.70 -8.11
CA ARG A 28 2.51 -9.08 -9.44
C ARG A 28 1.59 -10.07 -10.14
N ALA A 29 1.18 -11.14 -9.45
CA ALA A 29 0.32 -12.16 -10.04
C ALA A 29 -1.01 -11.57 -10.56
N PHE A 30 -1.61 -10.64 -9.82
CA PHE A 30 -2.80 -9.93 -10.27
C PHE A 30 -2.53 -9.04 -11.49
N ARG A 31 -1.44 -8.26 -11.46
CA ARG A 31 -1.04 -7.40 -12.58
C ARG A 31 -0.76 -8.19 -13.87
N GLU A 32 -0.23 -9.39 -13.75
CA GLU A 32 0.08 -10.31 -14.86
C GLU A 32 -1.14 -11.16 -15.28
N GLY A 33 -2.25 -11.10 -14.54
CA GLY A 33 -3.46 -11.89 -14.81
C GLY A 33 -3.32 -13.37 -14.45
N GLU A 34 -2.37 -13.70 -13.59
CA GLU A 34 -1.99 -15.07 -13.19
C GLU A 34 -2.50 -15.45 -11.78
N GLY A 35 -3.05 -14.49 -11.02
CA GLY A 35 -3.55 -14.76 -9.67
C GLY A 35 -4.26 -13.58 -9.01
N ASP A 36 -4.43 -13.68 -7.69
CA ASP A 36 -5.15 -12.70 -6.87
C ASP A 36 -4.30 -11.46 -6.54
N SER A 37 -4.98 -10.34 -6.26
CA SER A 37 -4.36 -9.11 -5.79
C SER A 37 -3.80 -9.27 -4.39
N CYS A 38 -2.84 -8.42 -4.05
CA CYS A 38 -2.37 -8.27 -2.68
C CYS A 38 -3.56 -8.00 -1.74
N GLU A 39 -3.73 -8.86 -0.74
CA GLU A 39 -4.85 -8.80 0.22
C GLU A 39 -5.00 -7.42 0.88
N ILE A 40 -3.88 -6.72 1.15
CA ILE A 40 -3.89 -5.36 1.69
C ILE A 40 -4.64 -4.41 0.76
N ALA A 41 -4.30 -4.41 -0.54
CA ALA A 41 -4.95 -3.54 -1.51
C ALA A 41 -6.45 -3.88 -1.63
N ALA A 42 -6.77 -5.17 -1.73
CA ALA A 42 -8.16 -5.64 -1.80
C ALA A 42 -8.97 -5.23 -0.56
N MET A 43 -8.41 -5.36 0.65
CA MET A 43 -9.10 -5.03 1.90
C MET A 43 -9.40 -3.54 2.03
N THR A 44 -8.52 -2.64 1.57
CA THR A 44 -8.81 -1.19 1.57
C THR A 44 -10.00 -0.78 0.70
N MET A 45 -10.37 -1.63 -0.26
CA MET A 45 -11.57 -1.47 -1.08
C MET A 45 -12.80 -2.12 -0.45
N ALA A 46 -12.61 -3.14 0.38
CA ALA A 46 -13.70 -3.92 0.97
C ALA A 46 -14.26 -3.31 2.27
N VAL A 47 -13.42 -2.69 3.10
CA VAL A 47 -13.82 -2.20 4.43
C VAL A 47 -13.50 -0.71 4.64
N SER A 48 -14.18 -0.10 5.61
CA SER A 48 -13.93 1.31 6.00
C SER A 48 -12.64 1.45 6.79
N VAL A 49 -12.03 2.64 6.81
CA VAL A 49 -10.79 2.92 7.57
C VAL A 49 -10.91 2.70 9.08
N ASP A 50 -12.13 2.85 9.61
CA ASP A 50 -12.43 2.63 11.04
C ASP A 50 -12.77 1.17 11.36
N ASP A 51 -12.85 0.31 10.33
CA ASP A 51 -13.10 -1.11 10.51
C ASP A 51 -11.87 -1.78 11.16
N PRO A 52 -12.03 -2.64 12.19
CA PRO A 52 -10.92 -3.38 12.78
C PRO A 52 -10.10 -4.23 11.79
N ALA A 53 -10.73 -4.63 10.68
CA ALA A 53 -10.11 -5.38 9.59
C ALA A 53 -9.42 -4.49 8.55
N TYR A 54 -9.49 -3.16 8.65
CA TYR A 54 -8.77 -2.28 7.73
C TYR A 54 -7.26 -2.49 7.91
N PRO A 55 -6.52 -2.71 6.80
CA PRO A 55 -5.10 -3.02 6.89
C PRO A 55 -4.33 -1.83 7.48
N ARG A 56 -3.34 -2.15 8.31
CA ARG A 56 -2.58 -1.14 9.05
C ARG A 56 -1.43 -0.56 8.24
N GLU A 57 -1.11 -1.16 7.11
CA GLU A 57 0.11 -0.93 6.34
C GLU A 57 0.01 0.30 5.44
N TRP A 58 -1.20 0.74 5.07
CA TRP A 58 -1.39 2.03 4.42
C TRP A 58 -1.34 3.13 5.49
N ARG A 59 -0.27 3.93 5.49
CA ARG A 59 0.03 4.95 6.50
C ARG A 59 0.12 6.34 5.89
N GLN A 60 -0.28 7.36 6.65
CA GLN A 60 -0.14 8.76 6.26
C GLN A 60 1.16 9.42 6.80
N ASP A 61 2.12 8.63 7.29
CA ASP A 61 3.33 9.12 7.96
C ASP A 61 4.61 9.05 7.13
N GLY A 62 4.51 8.82 5.83
CA GLY A 62 5.70 8.78 4.97
C GLY A 62 6.28 10.18 4.75
N PRO A 63 7.62 10.30 4.64
CA PRO A 63 8.28 11.59 4.43
C PRO A 63 7.89 12.27 3.11
N ASN A 64 7.42 11.48 2.13
CA ASN A 64 6.98 11.94 0.81
C ASN A 64 5.48 11.77 0.61
N GLY A 65 4.70 11.74 1.69
CA GLY A 65 3.27 11.49 1.68
C GLY A 65 2.91 10.06 2.09
N PRO A 66 1.69 9.59 1.77
CA PRO A 66 1.22 8.29 2.21
C PRO A 66 2.05 7.14 1.63
N ARG A 67 2.23 6.09 2.43
CA ARG A 67 3.04 4.92 2.07
C ARG A 67 2.38 3.59 2.42
N CYS A 68 2.81 2.52 1.75
CA CYS A 68 2.52 1.15 2.16
C CYS A 68 3.75 0.57 2.87
N THR A 69 3.66 0.24 4.16
CA THR A 69 4.79 -0.34 4.93
C THR A 69 5.07 -1.81 4.59
N ALA A 70 4.22 -2.41 3.78
CA ALA A 70 4.29 -3.81 3.35
C ALA A 70 4.78 -3.96 1.90
N TYR A 71 5.26 -2.88 1.31
CA TYR A 71 5.73 -2.84 -0.06
C TYR A 71 6.95 -3.75 -0.25
N GLU A 72 6.91 -4.58 -1.29
CA GLU A 72 8.01 -5.42 -1.73
C GLU A 72 8.37 -5.03 -3.16
N GLY A 73 9.52 -4.40 -3.35
CA GLY A 73 10.00 -3.93 -4.65
C GLY A 73 11.19 -2.99 -4.47
N ASP A 74 11.47 -2.17 -5.48
CA ASP A 74 12.62 -1.26 -5.45
C ASP A 74 12.45 -0.16 -4.38
N ALA A 75 13.41 -0.08 -3.45
CA ALA A 75 13.47 0.86 -2.33
C ALA A 75 13.49 2.34 -2.73
N HIS A 76 13.74 2.67 -4.01
CA HIS A 76 13.79 4.05 -4.50
C HIS A 76 12.49 4.86 -4.31
N LEU A 77 11.33 4.20 -4.12
CA LEU A 77 10.04 4.88 -3.93
C LEU A 77 9.90 5.57 -2.58
N ASP A 78 10.47 4.96 -1.54
CA ASP A 78 10.61 5.49 -0.17
C ASP A 78 11.54 4.55 0.63
N PRO A 79 12.78 4.98 0.92
CA PRO A 79 13.69 4.22 1.78
C PRO A 79 13.12 3.92 3.18
N SER A 80 12.14 4.71 3.65
CA SER A 80 11.48 4.55 4.95
C SER A 80 10.25 3.64 4.90
N ALA A 81 9.79 3.24 3.70
CA ALA A 81 8.74 2.23 3.55
C ALA A 81 9.28 0.81 3.64
N VAL A 82 10.59 0.62 3.42
CA VAL A 82 11.30 -0.62 3.71
C VAL A 82 11.59 -0.65 5.21
N VAL A 83 10.58 -0.96 6.03
CA VAL A 83 10.82 -1.27 7.43
C VAL A 83 11.53 -2.63 7.48
N ALA A 84 12.86 -2.56 7.52
CA ALA A 84 13.83 -3.58 7.90
C ALA A 84 14.03 -4.79 6.95
N ARG A 85 15.00 -4.66 6.03
CA ARG A 85 15.98 -5.74 5.73
C ARG A 85 17.33 -5.48 6.42
N LEU A 86 17.28 -4.96 7.65
CA LEU A 86 18.45 -4.83 8.52
C LEU A 86 18.21 -5.64 9.79
N LEU A 87 18.14 -6.96 9.63
CA LEU A 87 18.53 -7.97 10.62
C LEU A 87 19.21 -9.12 9.87
#